data_AF-A0ABC8K4E5-F1
#
_entry.id   AF-A0ABC8K4E5-F1
#
_cell.length_a   1.000
_cell.length_b   1.000
_cell.length_c   1.000
_cell.angle_alpha   90.00
_cell.angle_beta   90.00
_cell.angle_gamma   90.00
#
_symmetry.space_group_name_H-M   'P 1'
#
loop_
_entity.id
_entity.type
_entity.pdbx_description
1 polymer ?
#
loop_
_entity_poly.entity_id
_entity_poly.type
_entity_poly.pdbx_seq_one_letter_code
_entity_poly.pdbx_strand_id
1 'polypeptide(L)'
;MSSEQNNSTSFPPTEPKLCDNGCGFFGSPSNMNLCSKCYRSLRAEEDQTAVAKAAVEKSLKLPSCSLITTPEPKQPLETTPAASVETVVIAEPSSVPPVATGQDEGEPSKPARPNRCFSCNKKVGVMGFKCKCGSTFCGSHRYPEKHECSFDFKEVGRGAIAKANPVIKADKVQRI
;
A
#
# COMPACT_ATOMS: atom_id res chain seq x y z
N MET A 1 18.79 35.72 -29.92
CA MET A 1 17.74 36.02 -28.92
C MET A 1 17.82 34.96 -27.84
N SER A 2 18.25 35.39 -26.66
CA SER A 2 18.13 34.83 -25.30
C SER A 2 18.27 33.32 -25.06
N SER A 3 19.45 32.93 -24.59
CA SER A 3 19.68 31.73 -23.78
C SER A 3 19.33 32.05 -22.33
N GLU A 4 18.19 31.59 -21.83
CA GLU A 4 17.86 31.70 -20.41
C GLU A 4 18.54 30.58 -19.63
N GLN A 5 19.46 31.00 -18.77
CA GLN A 5 20.20 30.19 -17.81
C GLN A 5 19.28 29.85 -16.64
N ASN A 6 19.16 28.57 -16.31
CA ASN A 6 18.83 28.15 -14.95
C ASN A 6 20.04 27.39 -14.39
N ASN A 7 20.92 28.15 -13.75
CA ASN A 7 21.95 27.66 -12.86
C ASN A 7 21.44 27.80 -11.41
N SER A 8 21.94 26.92 -10.55
CA SER A 8 22.12 27.11 -9.11
C SER A 8 21.13 26.41 -8.18
N THR A 9 21.25 25.09 -8.06
CA THR A 9 21.32 24.46 -6.74
C THR A 9 22.24 23.23 -6.82
N SER A 10 23.53 23.46 -7.05
CA SER A 10 24.54 22.41 -6.94
C SER A 10 24.92 22.24 -5.47
N PHE A 11 24.16 21.41 -4.74
CA PHE A 11 24.76 20.73 -3.59
C PHE A 11 25.83 19.78 -4.15
N PRO A 12 27.08 19.79 -3.64
CA PRO A 12 28.03 18.76 -4.05
C PRO A 12 27.39 17.41 -3.74
N PRO A 13 27.39 16.44 -4.67
CA PRO A 13 26.88 15.11 -4.39
C PRO A 13 27.82 14.47 -3.38
N THR A 14 27.53 14.61 -2.09
CA THR A 14 28.11 13.76 -1.07
C THR A 14 27.80 12.33 -1.48
N GLU A 15 28.85 11.59 -1.80
CA GLU A 15 28.80 10.20 -2.25
C GLU A 15 27.80 9.42 -1.38
N PRO A 16 26.80 8.74 -1.97
CA PRO A 16 25.75 8.06 -1.21
C PRO A 16 26.35 6.97 -0.30
N LYS A 17 26.55 7.29 0.98
CA LYS A 17 27.03 6.34 1.97
C LYS A 17 25.92 5.40 2.40
N LEU A 18 26.27 4.13 2.59
CA LEU A 18 25.35 3.14 3.15
C LEU A 18 25.15 3.41 4.64
N CYS A 19 24.01 2.96 5.16
CA CYS A 19 23.67 3.04 6.57
C CYS A 19 24.77 2.38 7.42
N ASP A 20 25.26 3.08 8.45
CA ASP A 20 26.30 2.57 9.34
C ASP A 20 25.89 1.27 10.07
N ASN A 21 24.58 1.02 10.25
CA ASN A 21 24.04 -0.23 10.79
C ASN A 21 24.01 -1.40 9.77
N GLY A 22 24.59 -1.24 8.59
CA GLY A 22 24.74 -2.32 7.60
C GLY A 22 23.43 -2.83 6.98
N CYS A 23 22.33 -2.07 7.09
CA CYS A 23 21.00 -2.52 6.67
C CYS A 23 20.74 -2.48 5.14
N GLY A 24 21.75 -2.16 4.33
CA GLY A 24 21.65 -2.10 2.87
C GLY A 24 20.86 -0.91 2.29
N PHE A 25 20.54 0.11 3.10
CA PHE A 25 19.88 1.34 2.65
C PHE A 25 20.81 2.55 2.84
N PHE A 26 20.64 3.62 2.07
CA PHE A 26 21.49 4.82 2.14
C PHE A 26 21.24 5.64 3.41
N GLY A 27 22.33 6.05 4.07
CA GLY A 27 22.31 6.93 5.22
C GLY A 27 22.47 8.38 4.80
N SER A 28 21.84 9.30 5.53
CA SER A 28 22.02 10.74 5.32
C SER A 28 22.89 11.34 6.44
N PRO A 29 23.80 12.28 6.15
CA PRO A 29 24.62 12.95 7.17
C PRO A 29 23.78 13.63 8.25
N SER A 30 22.60 14.16 7.88
CA SER A 30 21.65 14.79 8.82
C SER A 30 21.08 13.83 9.88
N ASN A 31 21.11 12.52 9.61
CA ASN A 31 20.60 11.47 10.50
C ASN A 31 21.73 10.56 10.98
N MET A 32 22.93 11.12 11.20
CA MET A 32 24.13 10.36 11.63
C MET A 32 24.49 9.19 10.69
N ASN A 33 24.35 9.37 9.37
CA ASN A 33 24.53 8.31 8.37
C ASN A 33 23.66 7.06 8.59
N LEU A 34 22.57 7.14 9.37
CA LEU A 34 21.59 6.06 9.48
C LEU A 34 20.49 6.22 8.42
N CYS A 35 19.94 5.09 7.99
CA CYS A 35 18.72 5.09 7.19
C CYS A 35 17.53 5.57 8.03
N SER A 36 16.44 5.96 7.37
CA SER A 36 15.22 6.43 8.04
C SER A 36 14.62 5.43 9.04
N LYS A 37 14.83 4.12 8.85
CA LYS A 37 14.38 3.08 9.78
C LYS A 37 15.30 2.95 10.99
N CYS A 38 16.60 2.78 10.76
CA CYS A 38 17.60 2.67 11.81
C CYS A 38 17.64 3.94 12.68
N TYR A 39 17.49 5.12 12.07
CA TYR A 39 17.45 6.37 12.81
C TYR A 39 16.21 6.46 13.72
N ARG A 40 15.04 5.99 13.27
CA ARG A 40 13.85 5.90 14.13
C ARG A 40 14.05 4.93 15.29
N SER A 41 14.70 3.80 15.04
CA SER A 41 15.05 2.84 16.09
C SER A 41 15.99 3.48 17.13
N LEU A 42 17.01 4.20 16.66
CA LEU A 42 17.95 4.94 17.52
C LEU A 42 17.25 5.98 18.40
N ARG A 43 16.32 6.74 17.82
CA ARG A 43 15.51 7.70 18.61
C ARG A 43 14.63 7.01 19.63
N ALA A 44 14.01 5.89 19.27
CA ALA A 44 13.18 5.12 20.20
C ALA A 44 13.99 4.53 21.36
N GLU A 45 15.22 4.05 21.14
CA GLU A 45 16.08 3.58 22.24
C GLU A 45 16.61 4.74 23.10
N GLU A 46 16.99 5.88 22.49
CA GLU A 46 17.36 7.08 23.24
C GLU A 46 16.23 7.54 24.17
N ASP A 47 14.99 7.62 23.66
CA ASP A 47 13.81 7.99 24.43
C ASP A 47 13.54 6.98 25.56
N GLN A 48 13.67 5.68 25.31
CA GLN A 48 13.52 4.64 26.33
C GLN A 48 14.59 4.75 27.43
N THR A 49 15.84 5.00 27.05
CA THR A 49 16.92 5.20 28.04
C THR A 49 16.72 6.49 28.83
N ALA A 50 16.20 7.56 28.22
CA ALA A 50 15.87 8.80 28.90
C ALA A 50 14.72 8.62 29.89
N VAL A 51 13.67 7.89 29.51
CA VAL A 51 12.54 7.56 30.41
C VAL A 51 13.01 6.67 31.55
N ALA A 52 13.82 5.65 31.29
CA ALA A 52 14.38 4.80 32.34
C ALA A 52 15.29 5.58 33.31
N LYS A 53 16.17 6.45 32.78
CA LYS A 53 17.01 7.34 33.59
C LYS A 53 16.18 8.32 34.41
N ALA A 54 15.12 8.90 33.84
CA ALA A 54 14.21 9.79 34.55
C ALA A 54 13.41 9.07 35.65
N ALA A 55 13.00 7.81 35.43
CA ALA A 55 12.33 7.00 36.44
C ALA A 55 13.26 6.65 37.62
N VAL A 56 14.53 6.34 37.34
CA VAL A 56 15.55 6.12 38.36
C VAL A 56 15.84 7.41 39.12
N GLU A 57 16.09 8.53 38.44
CA GLU A 57 16.37 9.82 39.10
C GLU A 57 15.19 10.31 39.96
N LYS A 58 13.95 10.09 39.49
CA LYS A 58 12.74 10.40 40.26
C LYS A 58 12.58 9.53 41.50
N SER A 59 13.21 8.36 41.53
CA SER A 59 13.24 7.46 42.69
C SER A 59 14.40 7.77 43.66
N LEU A 60 15.36 8.64 43.27
CA LEU A 60 16.53 9.00 44.08
C LEU A 60 16.40 10.33 44.84
N LYS A 61 15.30 11.07 44.68
CA LYS A 61 15.00 12.27 45.50
C LYS A 61 14.20 11.91 46.76
N LEU A 62 14.86 11.23 47.70
CA LEU A 62 14.76 11.30 49.18
C LEU A 62 15.86 10.39 49.79
N PRO A 63 16.37 10.67 51.01
CA PRO A 63 17.77 10.40 51.36
C PRO A 63 18.02 9.00 51.96
N SER A 64 19.21 8.46 51.62
CA SER A 64 20.03 7.47 52.36
C SER A 64 19.49 6.05 52.56
N CYS A 65 20.11 5.05 51.90
CA CYS A 65 20.96 4.01 52.53
C CYS A 65 21.21 2.78 51.60
N SER A 66 22.48 2.38 51.57
CA SER A 66 23.09 1.05 51.31
C SER A 66 22.80 0.18 50.08
N LEU A 67 23.88 0.05 49.29
CA LEU A 67 24.59 -1.18 48.89
C LEU A 67 23.91 -2.24 47.98
N ILE A 68 24.51 -2.35 46.78
CA ILE A 68 25.01 -3.54 46.06
C ILE A 68 24.05 -4.73 45.94
N THR A 69 23.79 -5.19 44.70
CA THR A 69 24.23 -6.52 44.17
C THR A 69 23.61 -6.79 42.79
N THR A 70 24.45 -6.84 41.77
CA THR A 70 24.29 -7.53 40.48
C THR A 70 24.03 -9.03 40.71
N PRO A 71 23.25 -9.73 39.86
CA PRO A 71 23.95 -10.43 38.79
C PRO A 71 23.22 -10.57 37.44
N GLU A 72 24.12 -10.63 36.47
CA GLU A 72 24.15 -11.09 35.09
C GLU A 72 23.70 -12.59 34.91
N PRO A 73 23.84 -13.23 33.72
CA PRO A 73 22.74 -13.75 32.91
C PRO A 73 22.81 -15.28 32.72
N LYS A 74 21.73 -15.92 32.24
CA LYS A 74 21.77 -17.34 31.84
C LYS A 74 20.86 -17.62 30.63
N GLN A 75 21.44 -17.54 29.43
CA GLN A 75 21.16 -18.51 28.35
C GLN A 75 22.09 -19.75 28.57
N PRO A 76 22.13 -20.83 27.75
CA PRO A 76 21.38 -21.17 26.52
C PRO A 76 20.88 -22.65 26.47
N LEU A 77 20.07 -23.02 25.46
CA LEU A 77 20.44 -24.15 24.58
C LEU A 77 19.55 -24.21 23.32
N GLU A 78 20.22 -24.33 22.18
CA GLU A 78 19.69 -24.67 20.86
C GLU A 78 19.36 -26.16 20.73
N THR A 79 18.45 -26.54 19.83
CA THR A 79 18.74 -27.59 18.83
C THR A 79 17.69 -27.62 17.69
N THR A 80 18.18 -27.52 16.46
CA THR A 80 17.60 -27.98 15.19
C THR A 80 17.71 -29.54 15.12
N PRO A 81 17.42 -30.28 14.01
CA PRO A 81 16.98 -29.92 12.65
C PRO A 81 15.91 -30.87 12.01
N ALA A 82 15.50 -30.51 10.76
CA ALA A 82 15.21 -31.36 9.57
C ALA A 82 14.16 -32.50 9.66
N ALA A 83 13.45 -32.96 8.62
CA ALA A 83 13.09 -32.59 7.25
C ALA A 83 12.25 -33.80 6.72
N SER A 84 11.46 -33.60 5.66
CA SER A 84 10.77 -34.64 4.84
C SER A 84 9.50 -35.25 5.48
N VAL A 85 8.38 -35.57 4.79
CA VAL A 85 8.23 -36.29 3.51
C VAL A 85 6.88 -35.96 2.83
N GLU A 86 6.84 -36.04 1.50
CA GLU A 86 5.67 -36.01 0.61
C GLU A 86 4.66 -37.15 0.86
N THR A 87 3.37 -36.93 0.53
CA THR A 87 2.57 -37.95 -0.16
C THR A 87 1.29 -37.37 -0.78
N VAL A 88 0.85 -38.07 -1.81
CA VAL A 88 0.06 -37.64 -2.96
C VAL A 88 -1.34 -38.28 -2.89
N VAL A 89 -2.24 -37.75 -3.72
CA VAL A 89 -3.40 -38.35 -4.40
C VAL A 89 -4.80 -38.49 -3.76
N ILE A 90 -5.77 -37.99 -4.58
CA ILE A 90 -7.10 -38.53 -4.97
C ILE A 90 -8.37 -37.79 -4.46
N ALA A 91 -9.11 -37.29 -5.47
CA ALA A 91 -10.56 -37.38 -5.72
C ALA A 91 -11.40 -36.09 -5.69
N GLU A 92 -11.68 -35.59 -6.91
CA GLU A 92 -13.01 -35.13 -7.37
C GLU A 92 -14.03 -36.30 -7.30
N PRO A 93 -15.34 -36.07 -7.10
CA PRO A 93 -16.17 -35.49 -8.18
C PRO A 93 -17.40 -34.65 -7.76
N SER A 94 -17.82 -33.79 -8.71
CA SER A 94 -19.20 -33.55 -9.19
C SER A 94 -20.36 -33.38 -8.19
N SER A 95 -21.02 -32.21 -8.21
CA SER A 95 -22.45 -32.08 -8.62
C SER A 95 -23.00 -30.65 -8.44
N VAL A 96 -23.96 -30.34 -9.32
CA VAL A 96 -24.69 -29.10 -9.68
C VAL A 96 -25.69 -28.55 -8.61
N PRO A 97 -26.31 -27.36 -8.79
CA PRO A 97 -26.67 -26.39 -7.73
C PRO A 97 -28.13 -26.47 -7.26
N PRO A 98 -28.51 -25.71 -6.20
CA PRO A 98 -29.87 -25.23 -6.04
C PRO A 98 -29.97 -23.74 -6.40
N VAL A 99 -30.80 -23.49 -7.42
CA VAL A 99 -31.47 -22.22 -7.66
C VAL A 99 -32.39 -21.93 -6.48
N ALA A 100 -32.23 -20.76 -5.86
CA ALA A 100 -33.24 -20.18 -4.99
C ALA A 100 -33.32 -18.68 -5.24
N THR A 101 -34.34 -18.31 -6.01
CA THR A 101 -34.90 -16.98 -6.15
C THR A 101 -35.37 -16.48 -4.79
N GLY A 102 -35.03 -15.24 -4.43
CA GLY A 102 -35.55 -14.57 -3.24
C GLY A 102 -35.23 -13.09 -3.28
N GLN A 103 -36.25 -12.29 -3.57
CA GLN A 103 -36.28 -10.84 -3.38
C GLN A 103 -36.20 -10.54 -1.88
N ASP A 104 -35.42 -9.55 -1.47
CA ASP A 104 -35.78 -8.72 -0.31
C ASP A 104 -35.08 -7.35 -0.40
N GLU A 105 -35.91 -6.32 -0.32
CA GLU A 105 -35.54 -4.92 -0.21
C GLU A 105 -35.20 -4.63 1.26
N GLY A 106 -33.97 -4.19 1.55
CA GLY A 106 -33.59 -3.89 2.93
C GLY A 106 -32.21 -3.24 3.11
N GLU A 107 -32.24 -1.95 3.46
CA GLU A 107 -31.26 -1.15 4.22
C GLU A 107 -29.76 -1.08 3.81
N PRO A 108 -29.11 0.09 3.99
CA PRO A 108 -27.72 0.31 3.60
C PRO A 108 -26.76 -0.35 4.60
N SER A 109 -26.51 -1.66 4.40
CA SER A 109 -25.41 -2.35 5.05
C SER A 109 -24.07 -1.74 4.64
N LYS A 110 -23.26 -1.39 5.64
CA LYS A 110 -21.91 -0.82 5.49
C LYS A 110 -21.12 -1.66 4.45
N PRO A 111 -20.58 -1.07 3.37
CA PRO A 111 -19.99 -1.86 2.30
C PRO A 111 -18.77 -2.61 2.81
N ALA A 112 -18.90 -3.92 2.96
CA ALA A 112 -17.81 -4.80 3.27
C ALA A 112 -16.83 -4.82 2.08
N ARG A 113 -15.73 -4.08 2.28
CA ARG A 113 -14.42 -4.17 1.60
C ARG A 113 -14.34 -3.50 0.21
N PRO A 114 -14.39 -2.15 0.14
CA PRO A 114 -14.27 -1.37 -1.11
C PRO A 114 -12.89 -1.41 -1.79
N ASN A 115 -12.00 -2.36 -1.44
CA ASN A 115 -10.58 -2.34 -1.81
C ASN A 115 -10.05 -3.71 -2.29
N ARG A 116 -10.90 -4.52 -2.93
CA ARG A 116 -10.48 -5.76 -3.62
C ARG A 116 -10.94 -5.74 -5.07
N CYS A 117 -10.16 -6.38 -5.93
CA CYS A 117 -10.48 -6.57 -7.34
C CYS A 117 -11.67 -7.53 -7.48
N PHE A 118 -12.69 -7.19 -8.26
CA PHE A 118 -13.85 -8.05 -8.46
C PHE A 118 -13.55 -9.33 -9.27
N SER A 119 -12.59 -9.29 -10.21
CA SER A 119 -12.23 -10.48 -11.02
C SER A 119 -11.27 -11.45 -10.36
N CYS A 120 -10.40 -10.98 -9.45
CA CYS A 120 -9.32 -11.81 -8.88
C CYS A 120 -9.16 -11.70 -7.36
N ASN A 121 -10.03 -10.94 -6.69
CA ASN A 121 -10.05 -10.71 -5.24
C ASN A 121 -8.75 -10.16 -4.63
N LYS A 122 -7.77 -9.81 -5.45
CA LYS A 122 -6.51 -9.18 -5.04
C LYS A 122 -6.82 -7.87 -4.33
N LYS A 123 -6.15 -7.62 -3.20
CA LYS A 123 -6.28 -6.36 -2.45
C LYS A 123 -5.68 -5.23 -3.28
N VAL A 124 -6.50 -4.27 -3.70
CA VAL A 124 -6.10 -3.15 -4.56
C VAL A 124 -5.83 -1.87 -3.79
N GLY A 125 -6.26 -1.80 -2.53
CA GLY A 125 -6.04 -0.63 -1.67
C GLY A 125 -6.54 0.66 -2.31
N VAL A 126 -5.85 1.77 -2.07
CA VAL A 126 -6.14 3.10 -2.66
C VAL A 126 -5.93 3.11 -4.18
N MET A 127 -5.13 2.20 -4.73
CA MET A 127 -4.80 2.10 -6.16
C MET A 127 -5.83 1.30 -6.97
N GLY A 128 -7.03 1.07 -6.44
CA GLY A 128 -8.11 0.39 -7.15
C GLY A 128 -8.70 1.26 -8.25
N PHE A 129 -8.88 0.69 -9.44
CA PHE A 129 -9.56 1.36 -10.56
C PHE A 129 -11.05 1.02 -10.53
N LYS A 130 -11.91 2.03 -10.46
CA LYS A 130 -13.36 1.85 -10.58
C LYS A 130 -13.74 1.78 -12.06
N CYS A 131 -14.43 0.71 -12.46
CA CYS A 131 -15.03 0.63 -13.79
C CYS A 131 -16.42 1.29 -13.81
N LYS A 132 -16.95 1.57 -15.02
CA LYS A 132 -18.29 2.13 -15.20
C LYS A 132 -19.41 1.18 -14.76
N CYS A 133 -19.14 -0.12 -14.71
CA CYS A 133 -20.06 -1.10 -14.12
C CYS A 133 -20.15 -1.04 -12.59
N GLY A 134 -19.38 -0.18 -11.91
CA GLY A 134 -19.45 0.03 -10.46
C GLY A 134 -18.46 -0.80 -9.64
N SER A 135 -17.84 -1.83 -10.23
CA SER A 135 -16.84 -2.68 -9.56
C SER A 135 -15.43 -2.07 -9.56
N THR A 136 -14.64 -2.42 -8.54
CA THR A 136 -13.23 -2.02 -8.41
C THR A 136 -12.30 -3.14 -8.90
N PHE A 137 -11.25 -2.80 -9.65
CA PHE A 137 -10.32 -3.75 -10.27
C PHE A 137 -8.85 -3.40 -9.99
N CYS A 138 -7.97 -4.39 -10.14
CA CYS A 138 -6.51 -4.18 -10.13
C CYS A 138 -6.00 -3.71 -11.50
N GLY A 139 -4.72 -3.31 -11.59
CA GLY A 139 -4.13 -2.83 -12.85
C GLY A 139 -4.26 -3.83 -14.01
N SER A 140 -4.24 -5.13 -13.74
CA SER A 140 -4.42 -6.16 -14.75
C SER A 140 -5.86 -6.25 -15.26
N HIS A 141 -6.87 -6.12 -14.40
CA HIS A 141 -8.30 -6.27 -14.73
C HIS A 141 -9.03 -4.94 -14.97
N ARG A 142 -8.28 -3.84 -15.11
CA ARG A 142 -8.81 -2.49 -15.33
C ARG A 142 -9.64 -2.37 -16.62
N TYR A 143 -9.26 -3.10 -17.67
CA TYR A 143 -9.88 -2.98 -18.99
C TYR A 143 -11.17 -3.81 -19.09
N PRO A 144 -12.22 -3.32 -19.79
CA PRO A 144 -13.51 -4.00 -19.94
C PRO A 144 -13.41 -5.44 -20.45
N GLU A 145 -12.39 -5.69 -21.26
CA GLU A 145 -12.12 -6.98 -21.92
C GLU A 145 -11.63 -8.04 -20.93
N LYS A 146 -11.00 -7.63 -19.82
CA LYS A 146 -10.41 -8.54 -18.83
C LYS A 146 -11.37 -8.96 -17.73
N HIS A 147 -12.48 -8.25 -17.59
CA HIS A 147 -13.50 -8.54 -16.59
C HIS A 147 -14.90 -8.70 -17.18
N GLU A 148 -14.97 -8.81 -18.52
CA GLU A 148 -16.21 -8.98 -19.28
C GLU A 148 -17.28 -7.98 -18.80
N CYS A 149 -16.95 -6.69 -18.92
CA CYS A 149 -17.80 -5.63 -18.41
C CYS A 149 -19.19 -5.68 -19.06
N SER A 150 -20.23 -5.83 -18.24
CA SER A 150 -21.63 -5.80 -18.65
C SER A 150 -22.16 -4.41 -19.01
N PHE A 151 -21.32 -3.38 -18.96
CA PHE A 151 -21.71 -2.01 -19.24
C PHE A 151 -21.63 -1.69 -20.74
N ASP A 152 -22.71 -1.16 -21.31
CA ASP A 152 -22.79 -0.81 -22.73
C ASP A 152 -22.04 0.49 -23.07
N PHE A 153 -20.72 0.39 -23.28
CA PHE A 153 -19.89 1.51 -23.71
C PHE A 153 -20.29 2.09 -25.07
N LYS A 154 -20.92 1.29 -25.94
CA LYS A 154 -21.32 1.70 -27.30
C LYS A 154 -22.45 2.72 -27.29
N GLU A 155 -23.46 2.52 -26.46
CA GLU A 155 -24.62 3.42 -26.40
C GLU A 155 -24.25 4.74 -25.74
N VAL A 156 -23.52 4.66 -24.62
CA VAL A 156 -23.01 5.85 -23.91
C VAL A 156 -22.04 6.64 -24.80
N GLY A 157 -21.19 5.96 -25.56
CA GLY A 157 -20.29 6.59 -26.54
C GLY A 157 -21.06 7.30 -27.66
N ARG A 158 -22.05 6.64 -28.26
CA ARG A 158 -22.90 7.24 -29.31
C ARG A 158 -23.67 8.45 -28.79
N GLY A 159 -24.26 8.36 -27.59
CA GLY A 159 -24.97 9.48 -26.98
C GLY A 159 -24.07 10.68 -26.70
N ALA A 160 -22.84 10.44 -26.21
CA ALA A 160 -21.87 11.50 -25.98
C ALA A 160 -21.42 12.19 -27.28
N ILE A 161 -21.16 11.42 -28.34
CA ILE A 161 -20.78 11.95 -29.66
C ILE A 161 -21.95 12.73 -30.28
N ALA A 162 -23.17 12.18 -30.25
CA ALA A 162 -24.35 12.86 -30.78
C ALA A 162 -24.60 14.19 -30.07
N LYS A 163 -24.36 14.26 -28.76
CA LYS A 163 -24.48 15.50 -27.98
C LYS A 163 -23.37 16.50 -28.28
N ALA A 164 -22.17 16.04 -28.61
CA ALA A 164 -21.02 16.88 -28.91
C ALA A 164 -20.99 17.37 -30.36
N ASN A 165 -21.64 16.66 -31.28
CA ASN A 165 -21.66 17.04 -32.69
C ASN A 165 -22.49 18.31 -32.90
N PRO A 166 -21.89 19.41 -33.40
CA PRO A 166 -22.63 20.61 -33.74
C PRO A 166 -23.58 20.34 -34.91
N VAL A 167 -24.76 20.93 -34.85
CA VAL A 167 -25.77 20.75 -35.89
C VAL A 167 -25.41 21.59 -37.11
N ILE A 168 -24.92 20.94 -38.17
CA ILE A 168 -24.61 21.59 -39.44
C ILE A 168 -25.90 21.71 -40.25
N LYS A 169 -26.52 22.88 -40.25
CA LYS A 169 -27.61 23.25 -41.17
C LYS A 169 -27.05 24.22 -42.20
N ALA A 170 -27.06 23.83 -43.47
CA ALA A 170 -26.80 24.74 -44.57
C ALA A 170 -28.14 25.22 -45.16
N ASP A 171 -28.21 26.50 -45.51
CA ASP A 171 -29.37 27.05 -46.19
C ASP A 171 -29.46 26.51 -47.63
N LYS A 172 -30.68 26.20 -48.06
CA LYS A 172 -30.93 25.66 -49.40
C LYS A 172 -30.65 26.76 -50.43
N VAL A 173 -29.60 26.58 -51.24
CA VAL A 173 -29.21 27.51 -52.30
C VAL A 173 -30.36 27.64 -53.32
N GLN A 174 -30.76 28.89 -53.59
CA GLN A 174 -31.75 29.19 -54.62
C GLN A 174 -31.12 29.04 -56.00
N ARG A 175 -31.82 28.34 -56.89
CA ARG A 175 -31.37 28.11 -58.27
C ARG A 175 -31.50 29.43 -59.05
N ILE A 176 -30.38 29.90 -59.61
CA ILE A 176 -30.29 31.05 -60.52
C ILE A 176 -30.74 30.62 -61.92
#